data_AF-A0A3T0DA22-F1
#
_entry.id   AF-A0A3T0DA22-F1
#
_cell.length_a   1.000
_cell.length_b   1.000
_cell.length_c   1.000
_cell.angle_alpha   90.00
_cell.angle_beta   90.00
_cell.angle_gamma   90.00
#
_symmetry.space_group_name_H-M   'P 1'
#
loop_
_entity.id
_entity.type
_entity.pdbx_description
1 polymer ?
#
loop_
_entity_poly.entity_id
_entity_poly.type
_entity_poly.pdbx_seq_one_letter_code
_entity_poly.pdbx_strand_id
1 'polypeptide(L)'
;MTITEVSKKYGLSAHTLRYYERIGLIPKAHRNENGIRYYTEEDCRWIEFILCMRKAGVEIETLLEYVNLLHRGDETIEQRRQLLIKQRDKLILRMKEIKKALEKLNYKIKDYESKIVPVEKDLMKLNFNRSLMD
;
A
#
# COMPACT_ATOMS: atom_id res chain seq x y z
N MET A 1 12.42 -20.64 -1.52
CA MET A 1 13.18 -19.38 -1.57
C MET A 1 13.66 -18.99 -0.18
N THR A 2 14.93 -18.60 -0.03
CA THR A 2 15.47 -18.07 1.23
C THR A 2 14.92 -16.68 1.53
N ILE A 3 15.03 -16.22 2.78
CA ILE A 3 14.67 -14.84 3.17
C ILE A 3 15.40 -13.78 2.33
N THR A 4 16.65 -14.02 1.98
CA THR A 4 17.46 -13.09 1.17
C THR A 4 16.93 -13.01 -0.26
N GLU A 5 16.52 -14.14 -0.83
CA GLU A 5 15.92 -14.18 -2.17
C GLU A 5 14.56 -13.48 -2.20
N VAL A 6 13.70 -13.73 -1.20
CA VAL A 6 12.40 -13.06 -1.08
C VAL A 6 12.58 -11.54 -0.88
N SER A 7 13.51 -11.16 -0.01
CA SER A 7 13.89 -9.75 0.24
C SER A 7 14.29 -9.04 -1.06
N LYS A 8 15.15 -9.65 -1.87
CA LYS A 8 15.56 -9.12 -3.18
C LYS A 8 14.39 -9.09 -4.17
N LYS A 9 13.63 -10.18 -4.29
CA LYS A 9 12.52 -10.30 -5.25
C LYS A 9 11.46 -9.23 -5.06
N TYR A 10 11.09 -8.94 -3.81
CA TYR A 10 9.98 -8.03 -3.51
C TYR A 10 10.40 -6.64 -3.03
N GLY A 11 11.71 -6.37 -2.96
CA GLY A 11 12.27 -5.07 -2.60
C GLY A 11 12.00 -4.69 -1.14
N LEU A 12 12.14 -5.64 -0.21
CA LEU A 12 11.89 -5.43 1.22
C LEU A 12 13.09 -5.83 2.03
N SER A 13 13.28 -5.16 3.17
CA SER A 13 14.32 -5.60 4.10
C SER A 13 13.97 -6.96 4.71
N ALA A 14 14.99 -7.78 4.97
CA ALA A 14 14.83 -9.01 5.74
C ALA A 14 14.24 -8.74 7.14
N HIS A 15 14.47 -7.55 7.71
CA HIS A 15 13.87 -7.14 8.96
C HIS A 15 12.34 -7.00 8.85
N THR A 16 11.84 -6.37 7.79
CA THR A 16 10.40 -6.21 7.54
C THR A 16 9.73 -7.56 7.33
N LEU A 17 10.38 -8.49 6.62
CA LEU A 17 9.83 -9.83 6.43
C LEU A 17 9.72 -10.57 7.78
N ARG A 18 10.76 -10.56 8.60
CA ARG A 18 10.72 -11.13 9.96
C ARG A 18 9.68 -10.47 10.85
N TYR A 19 9.50 -9.16 10.70
CA TYR A 19 8.46 -8.43 11.42
C TYR A 19 7.07 -8.96 11.05
N TYR A 20 6.78 -9.12 9.76
CA TYR A 20 5.52 -9.68 9.29
C TYR A 20 5.30 -11.14 9.72
N GLU A 21 6.34 -11.98 9.72
CA GLU A 21 6.25 -13.33 10.31
C GLU A 21 5.90 -13.28 11.80
N ARG A 22 6.56 -12.39 12.56
CA ARG A 22 6.41 -12.28 14.01
C ARG A 22 4.99 -11.89 14.42
N ILE A 23 4.38 -10.97 13.68
CA ILE A 23 2.99 -10.54 13.95
C ILE A 23 1.95 -11.48 13.34
N GLY A 24 2.37 -12.55 12.64
CA GLY A 24 1.47 -13.53 12.03
C GLY A 24 0.81 -13.06 10.73
N LEU A 25 1.33 -12.00 10.11
CA LEU A 25 0.76 -11.47 8.86
C LEU A 25 1.12 -12.33 7.64
N ILE A 26 2.29 -12.98 7.68
CA ILE A 26 2.74 -13.95 6.68
C ILE A 26 3.09 -15.28 7.36
N PRO A 27 3.08 -16.40 6.62
CA PRO A 27 3.51 -17.70 7.13
C PRO A 27 4.91 -17.66 7.72
N LYS A 28 5.13 -18.45 8.77
CA LYS A 28 6.47 -18.67 9.31
C LYS A 28 7.28 -19.46 8.27
N ALA A 29 8.50 -19.04 8.00
CA ALA A 29 9.40 -19.81 7.14
C ALA A 29 9.58 -21.25 7.63
N HIS A 30 9.55 -22.18 6.68
CA HIS A 30 9.87 -23.58 6.89
C HIS A 30 11.38 -23.76 7.12
N ARG A 31 11.76 -24.93 7.62
CA ARG A 31 13.16 -25.36 7.72
C ARG A 31 13.34 -26.65 6.93
N ASN A 32 14.37 -26.71 6.11
CA ASN A 32 14.74 -27.95 5.44
C ASN A 32 15.55 -28.86 6.38
N GLU A 33 15.95 -30.04 5.89
CA GLU A 33 16.73 -31.03 6.64
C GLU A 33 18.07 -30.47 7.17
N ASN A 34 18.65 -29.48 6.48
CA ASN A 34 19.87 -28.79 6.87
C ASN A 34 19.62 -27.60 7.83
N GLY A 35 18.38 -27.41 8.30
CA GLY A 35 17.99 -26.33 9.20
C GLY A 35 17.86 -24.95 8.55
N ILE A 36 18.02 -24.85 7.23
CA ILE A 36 17.97 -23.59 6.47
C ILE A 36 16.52 -23.14 6.30
N ARG A 37 16.27 -21.84 6.54
CA ARG A 37 14.95 -21.24 6.38
C ARG A 37 14.59 -21.06 4.92
N TYR A 38 13.38 -21.47 4.55
CA TYR A 38 12.83 -21.25 3.21
C TYR A 38 11.33 -20.97 3.24
N TYR A 39 10.88 -20.27 2.20
CA TYR A 39 9.48 -20.07 1.84
C TYR A 39 9.16 -20.92 0.61
N THR A 40 8.01 -21.57 0.64
CA THR A 40 7.43 -22.28 -0.50
C THR A 40 6.94 -21.29 -1.55
N GLU A 41 6.52 -21.79 -2.71
CA GLU A 41 5.88 -20.93 -3.72
C GLU A 41 4.55 -20.35 -3.23
N GLU A 42 3.80 -21.12 -2.43
CA GLU A 42 2.54 -20.67 -1.85
C GLU A 42 2.76 -19.55 -0.83
N ASP A 43 3.76 -19.69 0.03
CA ASP A 43 4.18 -18.62 0.95
C ASP A 43 4.53 -17.35 0.17
N CYS A 44 5.28 -17.50 -0.94
CA CYS A 44 5.64 -16.37 -1.79
C CYS A 44 4.43 -15.68 -2.43
N ARG A 45 3.42 -16.44 -2.89
CA ARG A 45 2.15 -15.87 -3.40
C ARG A 45 1.40 -15.10 -2.31
N TRP A 46 1.37 -15.64 -1.09
CA TRP A 46 0.76 -14.95 0.05
C TRP A 46 1.51 -13.67 0.42
N ILE A 47 2.84 -13.75 0.50
CA ILE A 47 3.71 -12.60 0.75
C ILE A 47 3.44 -11.53 -0.31
N GLU A 48 3.41 -11.89 -1.59
CA GLU A 48 3.12 -10.96 -2.68
C GLU A 48 1.76 -10.26 -2.52
N PHE A 49 0.71 -11.00 -2.15
CA PHE A 49 -0.61 -10.43 -1.87
C PHE A 49 -0.55 -9.41 -0.73
N ILE A 50 0.03 -9.76 0.41
CA ILE A 50 0.15 -8.86 1.58
C ILE A 50 0.91 -7.59 1.20
N LEU A 51 2.00 -7.72 0.43
CA LEU A 51 2.83 -6.60 0.03
C LEU A 51 2.12 -5.68 -0.96
N CYS A 52 1.36 -6.25 -1.89
CA CYS A 52 0.51 -5.48 -2.79
C CYS A 52 -0.49 -4.61 -2.01
N MET A 53 -1.20 -5.21 -1.04
CA MET A 53 -2.16 -4.49 -0.19
C MET A 53 -1.48 -3.41 0.66
N ARG A 54 -0.33 -3.71 1.25
CA ARG A 54 0.45 -2.72 2.03
C ARG A 54 0.91 -1.55 1.16
N LYS A 55 1.40 -1.79 -0.05
CA LYS A 55 1.79 -0.74 -1.01
C LYS A 55 0.59 0.11 -1.45
N ALA A 56 -0.58 -0.51 -1.60
CA ALA A 56 -1.83 0.20 -1.89
C ALA A 56 -2.35 1.05 -0.71
N GLY A 57 -1.77 0.89 0.48
CA GLY A 57 -2.12 1.65 1.69
C GLY A 57 -3.14 0.98 2.59
N VAL A 58 -3.41 -0.32 2.42
CA VAL A 58 -4.22 -1.09 3.38
C VAL A 58 -3.43 -1.26 4.67
N GLU A 59 -4.08 -0.96 5.80
CA GLU A 59 -3.50 -1.02 7.14
C GLU A 59 -3.12 -2.44 7.56
N ILE A 60 -2.10 -2.57 8.40
CA ILE A 60 -1.62 -3.88 8.89
C ILE A 60 -2.72 -4.56 9.70
N GLU A 61 -3.43 -3.78 10.50
CA GLU A 61 -4.50 -4.19 11.40
C GLU A 61 -5.65 -4.84 10.62
N THR A 62 -6.03 -4.25 9.48
CA THR A 62 -7.03 -4.83 8.57
C THR A 62 -6.57 -6.17 7.99
N LEU A 63 -5.29 -6.27 7.60
CA LEU A 63 -4.77 -7.52 7.02
C LEU A 63 -4.63 -8.61 8.09
N LEU A 64 -4.29 -8.25 9.33
CA LEU A 64 -4.31 -9.17 10.47
C LEU A 64 -5.73 -9.63 10.79
N GLU A 65 -6.74 -8.75 10.71
CA GLU A 65 -8.15 -9.14 10.82
C GLU A 65 -8.51 -10.17 9.74
N TYR A 66 -8.11 -9.94 8.49
CA TYR A 66 -8.33 -10.90 7.40
C TYR A 66 -7.66 -12.26 7.67
N VAL A 67 -6.41 -12.26 8.14
CA VAL A 67 -5.68 -13.48 8.53
C VAL A 67 -6.41 -14.23 9.66
N ASN A 68 -6.87 -13.51 10.69
CA ASN A 68 -7.60 -14.11 11.80
C ASN A 68 -8.91 -14.74 11.36
N LEU A 69 -9.65 -14.09 10.46
CA LEU A 69 -10.84 -14.68 9.86
C LEU A 69 -10.50 -15.92 9.05
N LEU A 70 -9.41 -15.90 8.27
CA LEU A 70 -8.97 -17.04 7.47
C LEU A 70 -8.62 -18.26 8.35
N HIS A 71 -7.96 -18.06 9.50
CA HIS A 71 -7.65 -19.13 10.44
C HIS A 71 -8.88 -19.78 11.08
N ARG A 72 -10.00 -19.06 11.16
CA ARG A 72 -11.26 -19.63 11.68
C ARG A 72 -11.89 -20.62 10.72
N GLY A 73 -11.60 -20.51 9.43
CA GLY A 73 -12.06 -21.46 8.42
C GLY A 73 -13.28 -20.96 7.65
N ASP A 74 -14.08 -21.89 7.15
CA ASP A 74 -15.09 -21.61 6.13
C ASP A 74 -16.30 -20.83 6.66
N GLU A 75 -16.56 -20.84 7.97
CA GLU A 75 -17.67 -20.06 8.54
C GLU A 75 -17.46 -18.53 8.41
N THR A 76 -16.23 -18.08 8.13
CA THR A 76 -15.91 -16.67 7.96
C THR A 76 -15.78 -16.22 6.51
N ILE A 77 -16.07 -17.09 5.52
CA ILE A 77 -15.95 -16.76 4.09
C ILE A 77 -16.61 -15.42 3.77
N GLU A 78 -17.83 -15.21 4.28
CA GLU A 78 -18.57 -13.99 3.94
C GLU A 78 -18.01 -12.75 4.65
N GLN A 79 -17.51 -12.89 5.89
CA GLN A 79 -16.84 -11.80 6.60
C GLN A 79 -15.54 -11.38 5.88
N ARG A 80 -14.76 -12.38 5.43
CA ARG A 80 -13.56 -12.18 4.61
C ARG A 80 -13.89 -11.43 3.33
N ARG A 81 -14.95 -11.86 2.63
CA ARG A 81 -15.40 -11.23 1.39
C ARG A 81 -15.80 -9.77 1.61
N GLN A 82 -16.60 -9.49 2.65
CA GLN A 82 -17.05 -8.13 2.96
C GLN A 82 -15.88 -7.21 3.33
N LEU A 83 -14.91 -7.70 4.10
CA LEU A 83 -13.69 -6.96 4.44
C LEU A 83 -12.93 -6.57 3.16
N LEU A 84 -12.72 -7.51 2.23
CA LEU A 84 -12.03 -7.23 0.97
C LEU A 84 -12.80 -6.24 0.09
N ILE A 85 -14.13 -6.36 0.01
CA ILE A 85 -14.99 -5.40 -0.72
C ILE A 85 -14.83 -3.99 -0.15
N LYS A 86 -14.88 -3.85 1.18
CA LYS A 86 -14.69 -2.56 1.85
C LYS A 86 -13.33 -1.94 1.52
N GLN A 87 -12.26 -2.73 1.51
CA GLN A 87 -10.93 -2.22 1.16
C GLN A 87 -10.82 -1.85 -0.33
N ARG A 88 -11.40 -2.66 -1.22
CA ARG A 88 -11.49 -2.35 -2.65
C ARG A 88 -12.17 -0.99 -2.87
N ASP A 89 -13.30 -0.75 -2.22
CA ASP A 89 -14.07 0.49 -2.41
C ASP A 89 -13.31 1.73 -1.91
N LYS A 90 -12.58 1.59 -0.79
CA LYS A 90 -11.65 2.63 -0.32
C LYS A 90 -10.54 2.92 -1.34
N LEU A 91 -9.94 1.88 -1.94
CA LEU A 91 -8.90 2.05 -2.96
C LEU A 91 -9.44 2.72 -4.22
N ILE A 92 -10.67 2.40 -4.64
CA ILE A 92 -11.34 3.07 -5.77
C ILE A 92 -11.52 4.56 -5.48
N LEU A 93 -11.93 4.93 -4.26
CA LEU A 93 -12.08 6.34 -3.89
C LEU A 93 -10.73 7.07 -3.94
N ARG A 94 -9.69 6.49 -3.34
CA ARG A 94 -8.32 7.05 -3.36
C ARG A 94 -7.80 7.19 -4.79
N MET A 95 -8.07 6.23 -5.67
CA MET A 95 -7.68 6.31 -7.08
C MET A 95 -8.35 7.49 -7.78
N LYS A 96 -9.63 7.77 -7.50
CA LYS A 96 -10.32 8.95 -8.05
C LYS A 96 -9.68 10.26 -7.58
N GLU A 97 -9.33 10.35 -6.30
CA GLU A 97 -8.65 11.53 -5.73
C GLU A 97 -7.26 11.75 -6.34
N ILE A 98 -6.46 10.68 -6.46
CA ILE A 98 -5.15 10.73 -7.10
C ILE A 98 -5.28 11.15 -8.56
N LYS A 99 -6.25 10.61 -9.30
CA LYS A 99 -6.49 11.00 -10.71
C LYS A 99 -6.84 12.48 -10.83
N LYS A 100 -7.71 13.01 -9.96
CA LYS A 100 -8.04 14.44 -9.92
C LYS A 100 -6.82 15.31 -9.61
N ALA A 101 -5.94 14.85 -8.72
CA ALA A 101 -4.69 15.55 -8.43
C ALA A 101 -3.74 15.55 -9.64
N LEU A 102 -3.60 14.42 -10.32
CA LEU A 102 -2.79 14.30 -11.55
C LEU A 102 -3.29 15.23 -12.66
N GLU A 103 -4.60 15.35 -12.86
CA GLU A 103 -5.18 16.27 -13.85
C GLU A 103 -4.79 17.73 -13.55
N LYS A 104 -4.84 18.15 -12.27
CA LYS A 104 -4.38 19.48 -11.87
C LYS A 104 -2.88 19.70 -12.07
N LEU A 105 -2.07 18.69 -11.76
CA LEU A 105 -0.62 18.76 -11.98
C LEU A 105 -0.30 18.88 -13.47
N ASN A 106 -0.93 18.09 -14.32
CA ASN A 106 -0.75 18.14 -15.77
C ASN A 106 -1.14 19.50 -16.35
N TYR A 107 -2.26 20.08 -15.87
CA TYR A 107 -2.64 21.44 -16.26
C TYR A 107 -1.57 22.46 -15.89
N LYS A 108 -1.07 22.44 -14.65
CA LYS A 108 0.00 23.33 -14.21
C LYS A 108 1.30 23.17 -15.01
N ILE A 109 1.71 21.93 -15.28
CA ILE A 109 2.92 21.65 -16.08
C ILE A 109 2.78 22.28 -17.48
N LYS A 110 1.61 22.10 -18.11
CA LYS A 110 1.31 22.69 -19.43
C LYS A 110 1.36 24.23 -19.41
N ASP A 111 0.85 24.86 -18.36
CA ASP A 111 0.89 26.33 -18.23
C ASP A 111 2.35 26.83 -18.25
N TYR A 112 3.25 26.18 -17.51
CA TYR A 112 4.68 26.51 -17.51
C TYR A 112 5.38 26.26 -18.84
N GLU A 113 5.03 25.19 -19.55
CA GLU A 113 5.56 24.91 -20.90
C GLU A 113 5.12 25.97 -21.93
N SER A 114 3.97 26.61 -21.71
CA SER A 114 3.39 27.60 -22.62
C SER A 114 3.84 29.06 -22.37
N LYS A 115 4.73 29.32 -21.40
CA LYS A 115 5.18 30.66 -20.93
C LYS A 115 4.06 31.59 -20.42
N ILE A 116 2.85 31.08 -20.20
CA ILE A 116 1.72 31.83 -19.66
C ILE A 116 1.59 31.46 -18.18
N VAL A 117 2.02 32.33 -17.27
CA VAL A 117 1.88 32.17 -15.80
C VAL A 117 0.84 33.15 -15.23
N PRO A 118 -0.47 32.96 -15.49
CA PRO A 118 -1.52 33.85 -14.97
C PRO A 118 -1.97 33.43 -13.57
N VAL A 119 -2.18 32.12 -13.32
CA VAL A 119 -2.82 31.64 -12.08
C VAL A 119 -1.95 31.87 -10.84
N GLU A 120 -0.63 31.77 -10.96
CA GLU A 120 0.26 31.95 -9.81
C GLU A 120 0.48 33.40 -9.43
N LYS A 121 0.38 34.33 -10.38
CA LYS A 121 0.36 35.77 -10.08
C LYS A 121 -0.86 36.14 -9.24
N ASP A 122 -2.01 35.53 -9.50
CA ASP A 122 -3.24 35.83 -8.75
C ASP A 122 -3.29 35.11 -7.39
N LEU A 123 -2.74 33.88 -7.29
CA LEU A 123 -2.54 33.21 -6.00
C LEU A 123 -1.52 33.93 -5.11
N MET A 124 -0.45 34.50 -5.68
CA MET A 124 0.50 35.34 -4.93
C MET A 124 -0.17 36.62 -4.42
N LYS A 125 -1.00 37.30 -5.23
CA LYS A 125 -1.77 38.48 -4.78
C LYS A 125 -2.73 38.18 -3.62
N LEU A 126 -3.40 37.02 -3.66
CA LEU A 126 -4.30 36.58 -2.58
C LEU A 126 -3.56 36.32 -1.26
N ASN A 127 -2.37 35.74 -1.31
CA ASN A 127 -1.55 35.51 -0.11
C ASN A 127 -0.95 36.81 0.46
N PHE A 128 -0.58 37.77 -0.39
CA PHE A 128 -0.08 39.07 0.07
C PHE A 128 -1.17 39.93 0.75
N ASN A 129 -2.43 39.87 0.28
CA ASN A 129 -3.52 40.63 0.89
C ASN A 129 -3.95 40.11 2.28
N ARG A 130 -3.66 38.85 2.62
CA ARG A 130 -3.96 38.30 3.96
C ARG A 130 -2.94 38.70 5.03
N SER A 131 -1.72 39.03 4.63
CA SER A 131 -0.64 39.45 5.53
C SER A 131 -0.73 40.93 5.97
N LEU A 132 -1.69 41.70 5.43
CA LEU A 132 -1.86 43.14 5.69
C LEU A 132 -3.12 43.43 6.54
N MET A 133 -3.75 42.40 7.12
CA MET A 133 -4.94 42.52 7.98
C MET A 133 -4.71 42.05 9.43
N ASP A 134 -3.48 41.72 9.79
CA ASP A 134 -3.02 41.51 11.18
C ASP A 134 -2.02 42.63 11.56
#